data_AF-A0A939XWY8-F1
#
_entry.id   AF-A0A939XWY8-F1
#
_cell.length_a   1.000
_cell.length_b   1.000
_cell.length_c   1.000
_cell.angle_alpha   90.00
_cell.angle_beta   90.00
_cell.angle_gamma   90.00
#
_symmetry.space_group_name_H-M   'P 1'
#
loop_
_entity.id
_entity.type
_entity.pdbx_description
1 polymer ?
#
loop_
_entity_poly.entity_id
_entity_poly.type
_entity_poly.pdbx_seq_one_letter_code
_entity_poly.pdbx_strand_id
1 'polypeptide(L)'
;MSNILVKNLDDIKKNISTIENYLRYGTEEDKKYSMNLIKRGVCFIAYKVGDEIGFIPSRFVGYENNDRHKHEVDNRHGQVSNIAIKGILGCDCCFDEDLEAAYKKYCDSLSIDWDAKGSFGRRRKYWKIF
;
A
#
# COMPACT_ATOMS: atom_id res chain seq x y z
N MET A 1 -15.80 -14.06 9.18
CA MET A 1 -14.67 -13.77 10.08
C MET A 1 -14.64 -12.27 10.31
N SER A 2 -14.41 -11.82 11.54
CA SER A 2 -14.29 -10.40 11.88
C SER A 2 -13.05 -9.82 11.19
N ASN A 3 -13.20 -8.75 10.41
CA ASN A 3 -12.09 -8.06 9.77
C ASN A 3 -11.25 -7.33 10.82
N ILE A 4 -10.12 -7.93 11.23
CA ILE A 4 -9.25 -7.30 12.23
C ILE A 4 -8.37 -6.25 11.54
N LEU A 5 -8.46 -5.01 12.02
CA LEU A 5 -7.68 -3.87 11.53
C LEU A 5 -6.40 -3.72 12.32
N VAL A 6 -5.37 -3.16 11.68
CA VAL A 6 -4.12 -2.79 12.36
C VAL A 6 -4.37 -1.87 13.55
N LYS A 7 -3.57 -2.00 14.60
CA LYS A 7 -3.73 -1.22 15.85
C LYS A 7 -2.58 -0.27 16.13
N ASN A 8 -1.43 -0.47 15.50
CA ASN A 8 -0.22 0.32 15.73
C ASN A 8 0.67 0.36 14.47
N LEU A 9 1.76 1.13 14.56
CA LEU A 9 2.72 1.28 13.48
C LEU A 9 3.46 -0.03 13.14
N ASP A 10 3.66 -0.93 14.11
CA ASP A 10 4.36 -2.19 13.86
C ASP A 10 3.51 -3.15 13.03
N ASP A 11 2.19 -3.15 13.20
CA ASP A 11 1.28 -3.91 12.34
C ASP A 11 1.34 -3.41 10.89
N ILE A 12 1.37 -2.09 10.72
CA ILE A 12 1.56 -1.43 9.41
C ILE A 12 2.88 -1.88 8.79
N LYS A 13 3.98 -1.81 9.53
CA LYS A 13 5.32 -2.21 9.08
C LYS A 13 5.40 -3.69 8.72
N LYS A 14 4.77 -4.58 9.49
CA LYS A 14 4.69 -6.02 9.18
C LYS A 14 4.04 -6.27 7.82
N ASN A 15 2.92 -5.61 7.54
CA ASN A 15 2.24 -5.75 6.25
C ASN A 15 3.04 -5.16 5.08
N ILE A 16 3.79 -4.08 5.31
CA ILE A 16 4.74 -3.56 4.32
C ILE A 16 5.81 -4.62 4.02
N SER A 17 6.42 -5.21 5.06
CA SER A 17 7.41 -6.28 4.90
C SER A 17 6.86 -7.49 4.14
N THR A 18 5.58 -7.83 4.31
CA THR A 18 4.94 -8.91 3.54
C THR A 18 4.96 -8.62 2.03
N ILE A 19 4.54 -7.43 1.61
CA ILE A 19 4.55 -7.07 0.17
C ILE A 19 5.98 -6.93 -0.36
N GLU A 20 6.90 -6.36 0.41
CA GLU A 20 8.32 -6.32 0.04
C GLU A 20 8.90 -7.72 -0.19
N ASN A 21 8.60 -8.66 0.70
CA ASN A 21 9.02 -10.05 0.52
C ASN A 21 8.42 -10.67 -0.74
N TYR A 22 7.16 -10.39 -1.06
CA TYR A 22 6.54 -10.84 -2.30
C TYR A 22 7.21 -10.27 -3.54
N LEU A 23 7.54 -8.97 -3.53
CA LEU A 23 8.20 -8.31 -4.66
C LEU A 23 9.62 -8.84 -4.88
N ARG A 24 10.39 -9.08 -3.80
CA ARG A 24 11.81 -9.46 -3.89
C ARG A 24 12.05 -10.95 -4.01
N TYR A 25 11.34 -11.74 -3.20
CA TYR A 25 11.63 -13.15 -2.97
C TYR A 25 10.43 -14.06 -3.24
N GLY A 26 9.26 -13.49 -3.55
CA GLY A 26 8.03 -14.23 -3.82
C GLY A 26 8.06 -14.95 -5.16
N THR A 27 7.05 -15.80 -5.36
CA THR A 27 6.80 -16.44 -6.65
C THR A 27 6.40 -15.40 -7.70
N GLU A 28 6.42 -15.77 -8.98
CA GLU A 28 5.94 -14.89 -10.06
C GLU A 28 4.48 -14.45 -9.84
N GLU A 29 3.66 -15.31 -9.23
CA GLU A 29 2.29 -14.94 -8.87
C GLU A 29 2.24 -13.91 -7.74
N ASP A 30 3.09 -14.03 -6.71
CA ASP A 30 3.15 -13.08 -5.60
C ASP A 30 3.63 -11.71 -6.06
N LYS A 31 4.62 -11.67 -6.96
CA LYS A 31 5.08 -10.44 -7.61
C LYS A 31 3.95 -9.81 -8.42
N LYS A 32 3.30 -10.58 -9.31
CA LYS A 32 2.18 -10.10 -10.13
C LYS A 32 1.02 -9.60 -9.27
N TYR A 33 0.70 -10.29 -8.18
CA TYR A 33 -0.31 -9.88 -7.21
C TYR A 33 0.05 -8.52 -6.59
N SER A 34 1.27 -8.39 -6.08
CA SER A 34 1.77 -7.17 -5.43
C SER A 34 1.80 -5.98 -6.38
N MET A 35 2.31 -6.17 -7.60
CA MET A 35 2.31 -5.16 -8.65
C MET A 35 0.89 -4.70 -9.01
N ASN A 36 -0.07 -5.62 -9.09
CA ASN A 36 -1.47 -5.27 -9.36
C ASN A 36 -2.12 -4.48 -8.22
N LEU A 37 -1.78 -4.79 -6.96
CA LEU A 37 -2.23 -3.99 -5.82
C LEU A 37 -1.72 -2.55 -5.94
N ILE A 38 -0.41 -2.39 -6.18
CA ILE A 38 0.25 -1.09 -6.31
C ILE A 38 -0.39 -0.29 -7.45
N LYS A 39 -0.46 -0.88 -8.65
CA LYS A 39 -1.04 -0.27 -9.85
C LYS A 39 -2.44 0.31 -9.62
N ARG A 40 -3.29 -0.41 -8.89
CA ARG A 40 -4.71 -0.08 -8.66
C ARG A 40 -4.94 0.77 -7.40
N GLY A 41 -3.92 1.00 -6.59
CA GLY A 41 -4.07 1.74 -5.33
C GLY A 41 -4.48 3.21 -5.53
N VAL A 42 -5.09 3.79 -4.49
CA VAL A 42 -5.47 5.21 -4.44
C VAL A 42 -4.89 5.88 -3.20
N CYS A 43 -4.99 5.25 -2.03
CA CYS A 43 -4.33 5.71 -0.82
C CYS A 43 -3.15 4.78 -0.51
N PHE A 44 -1.99 5.34 -0.20
CA PHE A 44 -0.74 4.60 -0.03
C PHE A 44 -0.04 4.97 1.28
N ILE A 45 0.71 4.02 1.82
CA ILE A 45 1.78 4.30 2.78
C ILE A 45 3.08 4.43 1.99
N ALA A 46 3.72 5.59 2.10
CA ALA A 46 5.07 5.85 1.62
C ALA A 46 6.07 5.58 2.74
N TYR A 47 7.03 4.68 2.50
CA TYR A 47 8.05 4.24 3.44
C TYR A 47 9.43 4.26 2.78
N LYS A 48 10.49 4.31 3.59
CA LYS A 48 11.86 4.26 3.08
C LYS A 48 12.44 2.85 3.14
N VAL A 49 13.22 2.52 2.12
CA VAL A 49 14.15 1.39 2.09
C VAL A 49 15.50 1.93 1.64
N GLY A 50 16.39 2.20 2.60
CA GLY A 50 17.60 2.98 2.33
C GLY A 50 17.25 4.38 1.83
N ASP A 51 17.74 4.74 0.64
CA ASP A 51 17.48 6.02 -0.01
C ASP A 51 16.25 6.01 -0.94
N GLU A 52 15.65 4.83 -1.17
CA GLU A 52 14.47 4.69 -2.02
C GLU A 52 13.18 4.82 -1.21
N ILE A 53 12.11 5.26 -1.89
CA ILE A 53 10.76 5.36 -1.33
C ILE A 53 9.89 4.30 -1.98
N GLY A 54 9.36 3.39 -1.16
CA GLY A 54 8.37 2.39 -1.56
C GLY A 54 6.94 2.84 -1.25
N PHE A 55 5.97 2.21 -1.93
CA PHE A 55 4.55 2.54 -1.81
C PHE A 55 3.69 1.29 -1.72
N ILE A 56 3.02 1.06 -0.59
CA ILE A 56 2.03 -0.02 -0.44
C ILE A 56 0.60 0.55 -0.26
N PRO A 57 -0.41 0.03 -0.97
CA PRO A 57 -1.80 0.47 -0.82
C PRO A 57 -2.34 0.29 0.60
N SER A 58 -3.04 1.30 1.11
CA SER A 58 -3.63 1.32 2.45
C SER A 58 -4.60 0.18 2.71
N ARG A 59 -5.35 -0.25 1.68
CA ARG A 59 -6.27 -1.38 1.78
C ARG A 59 -5.57 -2.69 2.07
N PHE A 60 -4.33 -2.88 1.63
CA PHE A 60 -3.57 -4.07 2.02
C PHE A 60 -3.01 -3.90 3.44
N VAL A 61 -2.41 -2.73 3.71
CA VAL A 61 -1.71 -2.43 4.96
C VAL A 61 -2.63 -2.33 6.17
N GLY A 62 -3.88 -1.92 6.00
CA GLY A 62 -4.78 -1.59 7.11
C GLY A 62 -5.46 -2.78 7.80
N TYR A 63 -5.15 -4.01 7.42
CA TYR A 63 -5.71 -5.23 8.01
C TYR A 63 -4.62 -6.06 8.67
N GLU A 64 -4.85 -6.58 9.88
CA GLU A 64 -3.84 -7.37 10.59
C GLU A 64 -3.44 -8.64 9.82
N ASN A 65 -2.14 -8.96 9.86
CA ASN A 65 -1.54 -10.20 9.34
C ASN A 65 -2.03 -10.54 7.94
N ASN A 66 -2.02 -9.52 7.07
CA ASN A 66 -2.56 -9.66 5.74
C ASN A 66 -1.60 -10.41 4.82
N ASP A 67 -2.16 -11.28 3.98
CA ASP A 67 -1.47 -12.02 2.95
C ASP A 67 -2.34 -12.08 1.69
N ARG A 68 -1.79 -12.62 0.59
CA ARG A 68 -2.51 -12.73 -0.69
C ARG A 68 -3.85 -13.46 -0.56
N HIS A 69 -3.86 -14.62 0.09
CA HIS A 69 -5.07 -15.45 0.21
C HIS A 69 -6.17 -14.75 1.01
N LYS A 70 -5.82 -14.14 2.14
CA LYS A 70 -6.81 -13.42 2.96
C LYS A 70 -7.34 -12.16 2.26
N HIS A 71 -6.50 -11.44 1.52
CA HIS A 71 -6.93 -10.24 0.82
C HIS A 71 -7.81 -10.54 -0.41
N GLU A 72 -7.58 -11.66 -1.10
CA GLU A 72 -8.41 -12.07 -2.26
C GLU A 72 -9.80 -12.60 -1.84
N VAL A 73 -9.90 -13.24 -0.68
CA VAL A 73 -11.15 -13.88 -0.20
C VAL A 73 -12.06 -12.91 0.57
N ASP A 74 -11.49 -11.92 1.26
CA ASP A 74 -12.27 -11.00 2.09
C ASP A 74 -12.76 -9.77 1.32
N ASN A 75 -14.01 -9.36 1.58
CA ASN A 75 -14.60 -8.13 1.04
C ASN A 75 -14.03 -6.89 1.75
N ARG A 76 -12.74 -6.60 1.52
CA ARG A 76 -11.99 -5.55 2.20
C ARG A 76 -12.23 -4.19 1.58
N HIS A 77 -12.55 -3.22 2.43
CA HIS A 77 -12.90 -1.87 2.05
C HIS A 77 -11.83 -0.86 2.45
N GLY A 78 -11.34 -0.09 1.47
CA GLY A 78 -10.35 0.97 1.67
C GLY A 78 -10.79 2.04 2.67
N GLN A 79 -12.09 2.33 2.76
CA GLN A 79 -12.63 3.31 3.71
C GLN A 79 -12.36 2.91 5.17
N VAL A 80 -12.49 1.62 5.50
CA VAL A 80 -12.32 1.11 6.86
C VAL A 80 -10.83 1.12 7.25
N SER A 81 -9.96 0.62 6.37
CA SER A 81 -8.50 0.64 6.58
C SER A 81 -7.96 2.07 6.71
N ASN A 82 -8.48 3.01 5.92
CA ASN A 82 -8.06 4.40 6.00
C ASN A 82 -8.37 5.06 7.36
N ILE A 83 -9.52 4.72 7.99
CA ILE A 83 -9.87 5.23 9.32
C ILE A 83 -8.88 4.70 10.36
N ALA A 84 -8.58 3.40 10.34
CA ALA A 84 -7.61 2.80 11.27
C ALA A 84 -6.21 3.42 11.12
N ILE A 85 -5.72 3.53 9.88
CA ILE A 85 -4.42 4.12 9.58
C ILE A 85 -4.37 5.60 10.02
N LYS A 86 -5.42 6.39 9.77
CA LYS A 86 -5.51 7.76 10.27
C LYS A 86 -5.41 7.83 11.79
N GLY A 87 -6.09 6.93 12.51
CA GLY A 87 -6.03 6.85 13.96
C GLY A 87 -4.62 6.56 14.49
N ILE A 88 -3.85 5.72 13.78
CA ILE A 88 -2.48 5.35 14.15
C ILE A 88 -1.48 6.47 13.81
N LEU A 89 -1.60 7.07 12.63
CA LEU A 89 -0.63 8.06 12.13
C LEU A 89 -0.95 9.49 12.56
N GLY A 90 -2.16 9.76 13.05
CA GLY A 90 -2.56 11.07 13.55
C GLY A 90 -2.78 12.14 12.48
N CYS A 91 -2.76 11.78 11.19
CA CYS A 91 -2.91 12.71 10.08
C CYS A 91 -3.75 12.15 8.93
N ASP A 92 -4.26 13.06 8.09
CA ASP A 92 -5.05 12.72 6.91
C ASP A 92 -4.19 12.24 5.75
N CYS A 93 -4.73 11.30 4.96
CA CYS A 93 -4.15 10.92 3.68
C CYS A 93 -4.39 12.05 2.67
N CYS A 94 -3.33 12.67 2.17
CA CYS A 94 -3.39 13.82 1.28
C CYS A 94 -2.58 13.61 0.00
N PHE A 95 -2.87 14.40 -1.03
CA PHE A 95 -2.01 14.45 -2.21
C PHE A 95 -0.71 15.19 -1.85
N ASP A 96 0.39 14.69 -2.38
CA ASP A 96 1.72 15.27 -2.23
C ASP A 96 2.43 15.11 -3.58
N GLU A 97 2.98 16.21 -4.11
CA GLU A 97 3.56 16.23 -5.45
C GLU A 97 4.90 15.49 -5.53
N ASP A 98 5.72 15.63 -4.49
CA ASP A 98 7.02 14.95 -4.40
C ASP A 98 6.84 13.44 -4.26
N LEU A 99 5.85 13.02 -3.45
CA LEU A 99 5.51 11.60 -3.31
C LEU A 99 4.84 11.03 -4.56
N GLU A 100 4.06 11.81 -5.32
CA GLU A 100 3.54 11.37 -6.62
C GLU A 100 4.67 11.18 -7.65
N ALA A 101 5.66 12.08 -7.66
CA ALA A 101 6.84 11.91 -8.52
C ALA A 101 7.67 10.68 -8.11
N ALA A 102 7.86 10.45 -6.82
CA ALA A 102 8.54 9.27 -6.30
C ALA A 102 7.74 7.97 -6.58
N TYR A 103 6.41 8.01 -6.51
CA TYR A 103 5.55 6.87 -6.86
C TYR A 103 5.74 6.42 -8.31
N LYS A 104 5.87 7.35 -9.25
CA LYS A 104 6.12 7.03 -10.66
C LYS A 104 7.44 6.31 -10.84
N LYS A 105 8.51 6.82 -10.22
CA LYS A 105 9.84 6.18 -10.22
C LYS A 105 9.78 4.77 -9.61
N TYR A 106 9.02 4.59 -8.53
CA TYR A 106 8.83 3.27 -7.90
C TYR A 106 8.04 2.30 -8.79
N CYS A 107 7.04 2.79 -9.55
CA CYS A 107 6.35 1.95 -10.52
C CYS A 107 7.27 1.56 -11.68
N ASP A 108 8.07 2.50 -12.19
CA ASP A 108 9.03 2.25 -13.27
C ASP A 108 10.08 1.19 -12.83
N SER A 109 10.60 1.27 -11.59
CA SER A 109 11.55 0.28 -11.06
C SER A 109 10.95 -1.12 -10.91
N LEU A 110 9.63 -1.22 -10.78
CA LEU A 110 8.90 -2.49 -10.70
C LEU A 110 8.32 -2.93 -12.05
N SER A 111 8.59 -2.21 -13.15
CA SER A 111 7.97 -2.46 -14.46
C SER A 111 6.43 -2.45 -14.40
N ILE A 112 5.86 -1.54 -13.62
CA ILE A 112 4.42 -1.32 -13.50
C ILE A 112 4.03 -0.14 -14.39
N ASP A 113 3.20 -0.38 -15.41
CA ASP A 113 2.57 0.73 -16.13
C ASP A 113 1.64 1.49 -15.18
N TRP A 114 1.93 2.77 -14.98
CA TRP A 114 1.13 3.65 -14.14
C TRP A 114 0.30 4.59 -14.99
N ASP A 115 -0.96 4.75 -14.60
CA ASP A 115 -1.83 5.79 -15.15
C ASP A 115 -1.62 7.12 -14.41
N ALA A 116 -1.90 8.24 -15.08
CA ALA A 116 -1.85 9.57 -14.47
C ALA A 116 -2.83 9.75 -13.29
N LYS A 117 -3.80 8.84 -13.14
CA LYS A 117 -4.78 8.80 -12.04
C LYS A 117 -4.83 7.37 -11.49
N GLY A 118 -5.07 7.21 -10.19
CA GLY A 118 -5.35 5.90 -9.58
C GLY A 118 -6.72 5.35 -10.01
N SER A 119 -7.12 4.20 -9.46
CA SER A 119 -8.42 3.58 -9.76
C SER A 119 -9.59 4.57 -9.68
N PHE A 120 -10.56 4.40 -10.57
CA PHE A 120 -11.75 5.27 -10.70
C PHE A 120 -11.43 6.74 -11.03
N GLY A 121 -10.27 7.02 -11.63
CA GLY A 121 -9.87 8.37 -12.00
C GLY A 121 -9.58 9.28 -10.80
N ARG A 122 -9.34 8.70 -9.61
CA ARG A 122 -9.02 9.45 -8.40
C ARG A 122 -7.53 9.78 -8.35
N ARG A 123 -7.19 10.95 -7.83
CA ARG A 123 -5.79 11.29 -7.51
C ARG A 123 -5.31 10.40 -6.37
N ARG A 124 -4.05 9.97 -6.45
CA ARG A 124 -3.42 9.22 -5.37
C ARG A 124 -3.22 10.14 -4.16
N LYS A 125 -3.18 9.52 -2.99
CA LYS A 125 -2.97 10.17 -1.71
C LYS A 125 -2.02 9.32 -0.88
N TYR A 126 -1.30 9.95 0.02
CA TYR A 126 -0.18 9.35 0.72
C TYR A 126 -0.26 9.65 2.22
N TRP A 127 0.18 8.67 2.99
CA TRP A 127 0.74 8.88 4.32
C TRP A 127 2.24 8.63 4.24
N LYS A 128 3.03 9.42 4.96
CA LYS A 128 4.49 9.29 5.05
C LYS A 128 4.89 8.82 6.45
N ILE A 129 5.79 7.83 6.54
CA ILE A 129 6.23 7.25 7.83
C ILE A 129 7.75 7.27 8.06
N PHE A 130 8.44 8.30 7.53
CA PHE A 130 9.89 8.49 7.66
C PHE A 130 10.27 9.97 7.79
#